data_AF-A0A0T2IC91-F1
#
_entry.id   AF-A0A0T2IC91-F1
#
_cell.length_a   1.000
_cell.length_b   1.000
_cell.length_c   1.000
_cell.angle_alpha   90.00
_cell.angle_beta   90.00
_cell.angle_gamma   90.00
#
_symmetry.space_group_name_H-M   'P 1'
#
loop_
_entity.id
_entity.type
_entity.pdbx_description
1 polymer ?
#
loop_
_entity_poly.entity_id
_entity_poly.type
_entity_poly.pdbx_seq_one_letter_code
_entity_poly.pdbx_strand_id
1 'polypeptide(L)'
;MSTALLLIHGRSQQMPAGSDRSDAAVADYVARKKREWLAGLAKGATLAGRAQPDAGAVYFPYYGNVLADRIAAHEKAGGTAPQLEGLDVAAQAKATGEDLLLDGAAEIGFVASRRLEQTDPELAGAARDVEKARASGEEASWGDLLRPKVVREALRFISDKTGAPQAIITRFLSDVAYYLEDDAMRDAVQEVVSAAIAQASADGHTDLVVVGHSLGSCVAYDALQRYTPGPRVRLLVTAGSPDGYAVVKRNLWGGAEGDADRGIPGGIEPVGGTLRWLNAYDEHDVVALVHPLTPLFAPGSDAMRDERAQNPSDPHSIQDYLSDPDVAAAVLDAVGAAQEVP
;
A
#
# COMPACT_ATOMS: atom_id res chain seq x y z
N MET A 1 7.08 1.29 -30.25
CA MET A 1 7.54 1.22 -28.85
C MET A 1 6.51 0.42 -28.07
N SER A 2 6.89 -0.52 -27.21
CA SER A 2 5.93 -1.37 -26.49
C SER A 2 5.95 -1.04 -25.00
N THR A 3 4.77 -1.00 -24.39
CA THR A 3 4.58 -0.65 -22.98
C THR A 3 4.35 -1.89 -22.17
N ALA A 4 5.17 -2.11 -21.14
CA ALA A 4 4.95 -3.15 -20.16
C ALA A 4 3.98 -2.67 -19.08
N LEU A 5 3.15 -3.59 -18.57
CA LEU A 5 2.30 -3.37 -17.40
C LEU A 5 2.85 -4.16 -16.22
N LEU A 6 3.32 -3.48 -15.19
CA LEU A 6 3.84 -4.07 -13.96
C LEU A 6 2.76 -4.08 -12.87
N LEU A 7 2.41 -5.26 -12.38
CA LEU A 7 1.40 -5.47 -11.34
C LEU A 7 2.07 -5.86 -10.03
N ILE A 8 2.27 -4.89 -9.15
CA ILE A 8 2.92 -5.07 -7.85
C ILE A 8 1.85 -5.41 -6.83
N HIS A 9 1.81 -6.70 -6.48
CA HIS A 9 0.77 -7.22 -5.60
C HIS A 9 0.93 -6.72 -4.17
N GLY A 10 -0.17 -6.77 -3.42
CA GLY A 10 -0.18 -6.49 -2.00
C GLY A 10 0.01 -7.72 -1.14
N ARG A 11 -0.29 -7.53 0.13
CA ARG A 11 -0.25 -8.58 1.15
C ARG A 11 -1.33 -9.65 0.96
N SER A 12 -1.24 -10.77 1.68
CA SER A 12 -2.17 -11.92 1.61
C SER A 12 -2.20 -12.65 0.26
N GLN A 13 -1.25 -12.34 -0.63
CA GLN A 13 -1.07 -13.07 -1.89
C GLN A 13 0.02 -14.14 -1.81
N GLN A 14 0.73 -14.29 -0.68
CA GLN A 14 1.68 -15.38 -0.48
C GLN A 14 1.01 -16.75 -0.52
N MET A 15 1.77 -17.79 -0.87
CA MET A 15 1.27 -19.16 -0.81
C MET A 15 1.04 -19.58 0.65
N PRO A 16 -0.05 -20.32 0.96
CA PRO A 16 -0.31 -20.81 2.31
C PRO A 16 0.88 -21.54 2.92
N ALA A 17 1.07 -21.41 4.23
CA ALA A 17 2.14 -22.12 4.93
C ALA A 17 1.97 -23.64 4.76
N GLY A 18 3.07 -24.33 4.47
CA GLY A 18 3.08 -25.78 4.25
C GLY A 18 2.56 -26.25 2.88
N SER A 19 2.26 -25.34 1.95
CA SER A 19 1.98 -25.70 0.55
C SER A 19 3.21 -26.26 -0.15
N ASP A 20 3.02 -27.02 -1.24
CA ASP A 20 4.11 -27.25 -2.20
C ASP A 20 4.60 -25.90 -2.72
N ARG A 21 5.92 -25.69 -2.68
CA ARG A 21 6.61 -24.48 -3.15
C ARG A 21 7.73 -24.83 -4.12
N SER A 22 7.60 -25.96 -4.83
CA SER A 22 8.40 -26.22 -6.02
C SER A 22 8.26 -25.07 -7.02
N ASP A 23 9.29 -24.83 -7.83
CA ASP A 23 9.31 -23.73 -8.80
C ASP A 23 8.07 -23.77 -9.72
N ALA A 24 7.64 -24.96 -10.12
CA ALA A 24 6.42 -25.16 -10.90
C ALA A 24 5.15 -24.75 -10.14
N ALA A 25 5.00 -25.17 -8.88
CA ALA A 25 3.85 -24.80 -8.05
C ALA A 25 3.78 -23.29 -7.78
N VAL A 26 4.94 -22.65 -7.55
CA VAL A 26 5.04 -21.19 -7.40
C VAL A 26 4.65 -20.51 -8.72
N ALA A 27 5.18 -20.95 -9.86
CA ALA A 27 4.86 -20.38 -11.16
C ALA A 27 3.36 -20.48 -11.49
N ASP A 28 2.74 -21.63 -11.24
CA ASP A 28 1.29 -21.84 -11.45
C ASP A 28 0.45 -20.94 -10.54
N TYR A 29 0.86 -20.80 -9.28
CA TYR A 29 0.21 -19.92 -8.32
C TYR A 29 0.29 -18.45 -8.76
N VAL A 30 1.48 -17.99 -9.16
CA VAL A 30 1.70 -16.62 -9.67
C VAL A 30 0.89 -16.38 -10.94
N ALA A 31 0.88 -17.33 -11.88
CA ALA A 31 0.09 -17.22 -13.10
C ALA A 31 -1.41 -17.10 -12.80
N ARG A 32 -1.92 -17.81 -11.78
CA ARG A 32 -3.31 -17.65 -11.32
C ARG A 32 -3.56 -16.25 -10.73
N LYS A 33 -2.67 -15.73 -9.88
CA LYS A 33 -2.79 -14.37 -9.34
C LYS A 33 -2.75 -13.29 -10.42
N LYS A 34 -1.85 -13.41 -11.39
CA LYS A 34 -1.81 -12.54 -12.57
C LYS A 34 -3.14 -12.60 -13.35
N ARG A 35 -3.70 -13.80 -13.59
CA ARG A 35 -5.01 -13.95 -14.24
C ARG A 35 -6.15 -13.32 -13.45
N GLU A 36 -6.13 -13.42 -12.12
CA GLU A 36 -7.13 -12.79 -11.24
C GLU A 36 -7.15 -11.26 -11.45
N TRP A 37 -5.99 -10.60 -11.49
CA TRP A 37 -5.89 -9.15 -11.76
C TRP A 37 -6.36 -8.80 -13.18
N LEU A 38 -5.92 -9.57 -14.18
CA LEU A 38 -6.30 -9.35 -15.57
C LEU A 38 -7.79 -9.57 -15.81
N ALA A 39 -8.45 -10.43 -15.04
CA ALA A 39 -9.90 -10.61 -15.12
C ALA A 39 -10.66 -9.34 -14.67
N GLY A 40 -10.21 -8.69 -13.60
CA GLY A 40 -10.75 -7.39 -13.17
C GLY A 40 -10.52 -6.33 -14.24
N LEU A 41 -9.27 -6.19 -14.70
CA LEU A 41 -8.92 -5.23 -15.75
C LEU A 41 -9.68 -5.49 -17.06
N ALA A 42 -9.94 -6.75 -17.43
CA ALA A 42 -10.73 -7.10 -18.61
C ALA A 42 -12.19 -6.65 -18.51
N LYS A 43 -12.79 -6.75 -17.32
CA LYS A 43 -14.13 -6.22 -17.06
C LYS A 43 -14.13 -4.70 -17.17
N GLY A 44 -13.20 -4.02 -16.52
CA GLY A 44 -13.04 -2.57 -16.61
C GLY A 44 -12.79 -2.09 -18.04
N ALA A 45 -11.93 -2.78 -18.79
CA ALA A 45 -11.67 -2.53 -20.21
C ALA A 45 -12.95 -2.58 -21.05
N THR A 46 -13.76 -3.62 -20.82
CA THR A 46 -15.05 -3.80 -21.51
C THR A 46 -16.01 -2.63 -21.22
N LEU A 47 -16.11 -2.23 -19.95
CA LEU A 47 -16.97 -1.12 -19.52
C LEU A 47 -16.48 0.23 -20.04
N ALA A 48 -15.16 0.43 -20.12
CA ALA A 48 -14.51 1.62 -20.66
C ALA A 48 -14.42 1.67 -22.20
N GLY A 49 -14.82 0.59 -22.90
CA GLY A 49 -14.67 0.46 -24.35
C GLY A 49 -13.22 0.47 -24.81
N ARG A 50 -12.30 -0.13 -24.03
CA ARG A 50 -10.86 -0.24 -24.32
C ARG A 50 -10.46 -1.68 -24.63
N ALA A 51 -9.37 -1.82 -25.39
CA ALA A 51 -8.75 -3.11 -25.62
C ALA A 51 -8.00 -3.58 -24.35
N GLN A 52 -7.95 -4.89 -24.13
CA GLN A 52 -7.14 -5.48 -23.07
C GLN A 52 -5.65 -5.39 -23.42
N PRO A 53 -4.75 -5.37 -22.41
CA PRO A 53 -3.32 -5.37 -22.67
C PRO A 53 -2.90 -6.74 -23.22
N ASP A 54 -1.80 -6.77 -23.97
CA ASP A 54 -1.14 -8.03 -24.32
C ASP A 54 -0.66 -8.72 -23.04
N ALA A 55 -1.17 -9.91 -22.75
CA ALA A 55 -0.80 -10.68 -21.57
C ALA A 55 0.70 -11.02 -21.52
N GLY A 56 1.38 -11.05 -22.67
CA GLY A 56 2.84 -11.21 -22.79
C GLY A 56 3.63 -10.01 -22.28
N ALA A 57 3.05 -8.81 -22.32
CA ALA A 57 3.66 -7.56 -21.85
C ALA A 57 3.31 -7.23 -20.37
N VAL A 58 2.69 -8.17 -19.64
CA VAL A 58 2.28 -7.97 -18.24
C VAL A 58 3.24 -8.71 -17.31
N TYR A 59 3.83 -8.00 -16.36
CA TYR A 59 4.79 -8.52 -15.38
C TYR A 59 4.17 -8.52 -13.98
N PHE A 60 4.42 -9.57 -13.20
CA PHE A 60 3.86 -9.75 -11.86
C PHE A 60 4.99 -10.12 -10.87
N PRO A 61 5.78 -9.14 -10.39
CA PRO A 61 6.87 -9.39 -9.45
C PRO A 61 6.33 -9.99 -8.15
N TYR A 62 6.52 -11.29 -7.99
CA TYR A 62 5.96 -12.02 -6.87
C TYR A 62 6.91 -12.08 -5.68
N TYR A 63 6.80 -11.11 -4.78
CA TYR A 63 7.60 -11.04 -3.55
C TYR A 63 6.91 -11.67 -2.33
N GLY A 64 5.65 -12.12 -2.48
CA GLY A 64 4.81 -12.54 -1.36
C GLY A 64 5.42 -13.62 -0.46
N ASN A 65 6.03 -14.65 -1.06
CA ASN A 65 6.73 -15.69 -0.27
C ASN A 65 8.00 -15.14 0.37
N VAL A 66 8.76 -14.28 -0.32
CA VAL A 66 10.02 -13.68 0.19
C VAL A 66 9.76 -12.91 1.47
N LEU A 67 8.78 -12.01 1.46
CA LEU A 67 8.43 -11.21 2.62
C LEU A 67 7.90 -12.10 3.76
N ALA A 68 6.99 -13.03 3.46
CA ALA A 68 6.40 -13.92 4.46
C ALA A 68 7.46 -14.81 5.14
N ASP A 69 8.42 -15.33 4.38
CA ASP A 69 9.47 -16.21 4.90
C ASP A 69 10.48 -15.43 5.74
N ARG A 70 10.78 -14.18 5.38
CA ARG A 70 11.65 -13.30 6.17
C ARG A 70 10.99 -12.89 7.48
N ILE A 71 9.70 -12.53 7.46
CA ILE A 71 8.92 -12.27 8.68
C ILE A 71 8.93 -13.52 9.57
N ALA A 72 8.60 -14.69 9.03
CA ALA A 72 8.57 -15.93 9.81
C ALA A 72 9.96 -16.33 10.36
N ALA A 73 11.04 -16.09 9.60
CA ALA A 73 12.40 -16.36 10.04
C ALA A 73 12.83 -15.40 11.15
N HIS A 74 12.51 -14.11 11.01
CA HIS A 74 12.72 -13.10 12.03
C HIS A 74 11.98 -13.48 13.33
N GLU A 75 10.71 -13.87 13.20
CA GLU A 75 9.89 -14.31 14.34
C GLU A 75 10.46 -15.58 15.01
N LYS A 76 10.89 -16.55 14.22
CA LYS A 76 11.48 -17.81 14.73
C LYS A 76 12.82 -17.60 15.42
N ALA A 77 13.60 -16.60 15.03
CA ALA A 77 14.89 -16.27 15.62
C ALA A 77 14.79 -15.66 17.03
N GLY A 78 13.57 -15.56 17.58
CA GLY A 78 13.31 -14.92 18.88
C GLY A 78 12.88 -13.46 18.74
N GLY A 79 12.82 -12.92 17.52
CA GLY A 79 12.02 -11.72 17.26
C GLY A 79 10.58 -12.08 17.63
N THR A 80 9.96 -11.36 18.55
CA THR A 80 8.57 -11.66 18.91
C THR A 80 7.68 -10.54 18.42
N ALA A 81 6.47 -10.89 18.01
CA ALA A 81 5.38 -9.92 18.11
C ALA A 81 5.22 -9.52 19.59
N PRO A 82 4.90 -8.27 19.87
CA PRO A 82 5.80 -7.42 20.64
C PRO A 82 5.53 -7.36 22.15
N GLN A 83 6.58 -7.44 22.97
CA GLN A 83 6.63 -6.93 24.35
C GLN A 83 7.93 -6.16 24.62
N LEU A 84 7.79 -5.05 25.35
CA LEU A 84 8.78 -3.99 25.58
C LEU A 84 10.07 -4.50 26.23
N GLU A 85 11.23 -4.17 25.65
CA GLU A 85 12.19 -3.16 26.13
C GLU A 85 13.50 -3.23 25.31
N GLY A 86 13.96 -2.08 24.80
CA GLY A 86 15.25 -1.88 24.11
C GLY A 86 15.21 -2.13 22.59
N LEU A 87 14.82 -1.12 21.80
CA LEU A 87 14.29 -1.28 20.43
C LEU A 87 15.18 -2.09 19.47
N ASP A 88 14.73 -3.31 19.18
CA ASP A 88 15.01 -4.06 17.97
C ASP A 88 13.98 -3.70 16.87
N VAL A 89 14.18 -4.21 15.66
CA VAL A 89 13.29 -3.98 14.50
C VAL A 89 11.83 -4.36 14.79
N ALA A 90 11.60 -5.38 15.62
CA ALA A 90 10.25 -5.83 15.97
C ALA A 90 9.49 -4.79 16.81
N ALA A 91 10.18 -4.14 17.74
CA ALA A 91 9.59 -3.08 18.56
C ALA A 91 9.25 -1.83 17.73
N GLN A 92 10.09 -1.48 16.74
CA GLN A 92 9.83 -0.39 15.80
C GLN A 92 8.63 -0.71 14.89
N ALA A 93 8.57 -1.92 14.32
CA ALA A 93 7.45 -2.37 13.51
C ALA A 93 6.12 -2.40 14.30
N LYS A 94 6.14 -2.79 15.60
CA LYS A 94 4.97 -2.64 16.46
C LYS A 94 4.53 -1.20 16.54
N ALA A 95 5.44 -0.31 16.93
CA ALA A 95 5.12 1.08 17.20
C ALA A 95 4.47 1.71 15.95
N THR A 96 5.06 1.46 14.78
CA THR A 96 4.52 1.85 13.48
C THR A 96 3.16 1.24 13.18
N GLY A 97 2.95 -0.06 13.46
CA GLY A 97 1.64 -0.69 13.32
C GLY A 97 0.55 -0.11 14.24
N GLU A 98 0.91 0.23 15.47
CA GLU A 98 0.00 0.89 16.42
C GLU A 98 -0.28 2.35 16.03
N ASP A 99 0.73 3.08 15.54
CA ASP A 99 0.56 4.43 15.03
C ASP A 99 -0.33 4.44 13.78
N LEU A 100 -0.15 3.48 12.86
CA LEU A 100 -1.05 3.30 11.71
C LEU A 100 -2.49 3.11 12.17
N LEU A 101 -2.70 2.27 13.18
CA LEU A 101 -4.02 2.02 13.71
C LEU A 101 -4.66 3.29 14.30
N LEU A 102 -3.87 4.06 15.05
CA LEU A 102 -4.33 5.29 15.70
C LEU A 102 -4.64 6.38 14.66
N ASP A 103 -3.77 6.56 13.66
CA ASP A 103 -3.95 7.48 12.55
C ASP A 103 -5.24 7.13 11.78
N GLY A 104 -5.42 5.86 11.41
CA GLY A 104 -6.61 5.40 10.68
C GLY A 104 -7.89 5.56 11.48
N ALA A 105 -7.84 5.26 12.78
CA ALA A 105 -9.00 5.48 13.66
C ALA A 105 -9.35 6.97 13.74
N ALA A 106 -8.35 7.84 13.87
CA ALA A 106 -8.55 9.28 13.96
C ALA A 106 -9.21 9.84 12.69
N GLU A 107 -8.78 9.39 11.50
CA GLU A 107 -9.38 9.80 10.22
C GLU A 107 -10.89 9.50 10.15
N ILE A 108 -11.33 8.35 10.68
CA ILE A 108 -12.76 8.01 10.75
C ILE A 108 -13.47 8.51 12.02
N GLY A 109 -12.86 9.48 12.71
CA GLY A 109 -13.47 10.23 13.81
C GLY A 109 -13.34 9.58 15.19
N PHE A 110 -12.34 8.72 15.40
CA PHE A 110 -12.00 8.22 16.73
C PHE A 110 -11.48 9.36 17.62
N VAL A 111 -12.06 9.47 18.80
CA VAL A 111 -11.59 10.35 19.87
C VAL A 111 -11.37 9.48 21.10
N ALA A 112 -10.12 9.34 21.52
CA ALA A 112 -9.72 8.41 22.57
C ALA A 112 -10.40 8.74 23.89
N SER A 113 -10.44 10.02 24.26
CA SER A 113 -11.10 10.47 25.50
C SER A 113 -12.58 10.09 25.53
N ARG A 114 -13.33 10.32 24.44
CA ARG A 114 -14.76 9.97 24.36
C ARG A 114 -15.00 8.47 24.44
N ARG A 115 -14.11 7.65 23.87
CA ARG A 115 -14.23 6.19 23.96
C ARG A 115 -13.89 5.69 25.35
N LEU A 116 -12.82 6.21 25.95
CA LEU A 116 -12.42 5.87 27.32
C LEU A 116 -13.42 6.35 28.37
N GLU A 117 -14.15 7.45 28.16
CA GLU A 117 -15.27 7.85 29.02
C GLU A 117 -16.33 6.74 29.19
N GLN A 118 -16.48 5.88 28.19
CA GLN A 118 -17.45 4.79 28.20
C GLN A 118 -16.86 3.49 28.76
N THR A 119 -15.57 3.23 28.54
CA THR A 119 -14.94 1.94 28.88
C THR A 119 -14.06 1.98 30.13
N ASP A 120 -13.28 3.06 30.31
CA ASP A 120 -12.31 3.25 31.38
C ASP A 120 -12.29 4.73 31.83
N PRO A 121 -13.34 5.22 32.54
CA PRO A 121 -13.52 6.66 32.79
C PRO A 121 -12.37 7.34 33.55
N GLU A 122 -11.64 6.57 34.37
CA GLU A 122 -10.48 7.02 35.12
C GLU A 122 -9.32 7.45 34.21
N LEU A 123 -9.22 6.87 33.01
CA LEU A 123 -8.18 7.17 32.01
C LEU A 123 -8.59 8.29 31.05
N ALA A 124 -9.87 8.65 30.99
CA ALA A 124 -10.37 9.66 30.05
C ALA A 124 -9.74 11.04 30.29
N GLY A 125 -9.46 11.42 31.54
CA GLY A 125 -8.78 12.67 31.87
C GLY A 125 -7.40 12.76 31.23
N ALA A 126 -6.56 11.74 31.44
CA ALA A 126 -5.23 11.66 30.86
C ALA A 126 -5.26 11.67 29.32
N ALA A 127 -6.26 11.01 28.72
CA ALA A 127 -6.43 11.03 27.27
C ALA A 127 -6.77 12.43 26.74
N ARG A 128 -7.64 13.19 27.43
CA ARG A 128 -7.96 14.58 27.05
C ARG A 128 -6.73 15.48 27.12
N ASP A 129 -5.87 15.28 28.11
CA ASP A 129 -4.65 16.07 28.27
C ASP A 129 -3.69 15.85 27.08
N VAL A 130 -3.49 14.59 26.67
CA VAL A 130 -2.68 14.25 25.48
C VAL A 130 -3.30 14.83 24.20
N GLU A 131 -4.61 14.67 24.00
CA GLU A 131 -5.33 15.22 22.84
C GLU A 131 -5.21 16.75 22.77
N LYS A 132 -5.34 17.44 23.92
CA LYS A 132 -5.22 18.90 24.01
C LYS A 132 -3.81 19.38 23.68
N ALA A 133 -2.78 18.69 24.17
CA ALA A 133 -1.38 19.00 23.85
C ALA A 133 -1.09 18.82 22.35
N ARG A 134 -1.57 17.72 21.74
CA ARG A 134 -1.45 17.53 20.28
C ARG A 134 -2.15 18.63 19.50
N ALA A 135 -3.34 19.04 19.94
CA ALA A 135 -4.10 20.12 19.30
C ALA A 135 -3.43 21.51 19.43
N SER A 136 -2.58 21.73 20.45
CA SER A 136 -1.73 22.92 20.57
C SER A 136 -0.42 22.82 19.77
N GLY A 137 -0.20 21.73 19.04
CA GLY A 137 1.02 21.49 18.26
C GLY A 137 2.19 20.95 19.09
N GLU A 138 1.94 20.51 20.32
CA GLU A 138 2.96 19.88 21.16
C GLU A 138 3.13 18.41 20.79
N GLU A 139 4.38 17.93 20.78
CA GLU A 139 4.66 16.50 20.70
C GLU A 139 4.25 15.81 22.01
N ALA A 140 3.11 15.12 21.98
CA ALA A 140 2.59 14.37 23.12
C ALA A 140 2.37 12.90 22.76
N SER A 141 2.93 12.00 23.57
CA SER A 141 2.73 10.56 23.50
C SER A 141 1.65 10.11 24.47
N TRP A 142 0.94 9.04 24.11
CA TRP A 142 -0.01 8.39 25.03
C TRP A 142 0.69 7.82 26.28
N GLY A 143 1.98 7.51 26.21
CA GLY A 143 2.72 6.86 27.31
C GLY A 143 2.34 5.37 27.48
N ASP A 144 3.18 4.62 28.18
CA ASP A 144 3.13 3.14 28.17
C ASP A 144 1.88 2.53 28.80
N LEU A 145 1.27 3.22 29.77
CA LEU A 145 0.07 2.75 30.46
C LEU A 145 -1.20 2.98 29.66
N LEU A 146 -1.30 4.13 28.99
CA LEU A 146 -2.51 4.55 28.29
C LEU A 146 -2.53 4.05 26.85
N ARG A 147 -1.36 3.98 26.18
CA ARG A 147 -1.25 3.56 24.77
C ARG A 147 -1.92 2.23 24.47
N PRO A 148 -1.70 1.12 25.22
CA PRO A 148 -2.33 -0.17 24.91
C PRO A 148 -3.86 -0.14 25.01
N LYS A 149 -4.42 0.74 25.84
CA LYS A 149 -5.87 0.93 25.99
C LYS A 149 -6.44 1.71 24.82
N VAL A 150 -5.79 2.80 24.45
CA VAL A 150 -6.20 3.63 23.31
C VAL A 150 -6.10 2.85 22.00
N VAL A 151 -5.00 2.13 21.77
CA VAL A 151 -4.80 1.26 20.60
C VAL A 151 -5.90 0.19 20.52
N ARG A 152 -6.25 -0.47 21.64
CA ARG A 152 -7.33 -1.45 21.67
C ARG A 152 -8.68 -0.85 21.29
N GLU A 153 -9.00 0.32 21.84
CA GLU A 153 -10.25 1.01 21.53
C GLU A 153 -10.29 1.54 20.09
N ALA A 154 -9.16 1.98 19.55
CA ALA A 154 -9.01 2.34 18.14
C ALA A 154 -9.25 1.13 17.22
N LEU A 155 -8.67 -0.03 17.55
CA LEU A 155 -8.89 -1.27 16.80
C LEU A 155 -10.36 -1.68 16.79
N ARG A 156 -11.00 -1.61 17.97
CA ARG A 156 -12.44 -1.88 18.09
C ARG A 156 -13.26 -0.87 17.31
N PHE A 157 -12.91 0.42 17.38
CA PHE A 157 -13.59 1.48 16.64
C PHE A 157 -13.58 1.23 15.13
N ILE A 158 -12.41 0.95 14.57
CA ILE A 158 -12.28 0.66 13.14
C ILE A 158 -13.08 -0.58 12.78
N SER A 159 -12.94 -1.66 13.56
CA SER A 159 -13.69 -2.90 13.32
C SER A 159 -15.20 -2.70 13.35
N ASP A 160 -15.74 -1.96 14.32
CA ASP A 160 -17.17 -1.65 14.43
C ASP A 160 -17.67 -0.78 13.27
N LYS A 161 -16.85 0.16 12.80
CA LYS A 161 -17.21 1.11 11.73
C LYS A 161 -17.15 0.50 10.34
N THR A 162 -16.21 -0.41 10.12
CA THR A 162 -15.88 -0.96 8.80
C THR A 162 -16.42 -2.37 8.60
N GLY A 163 -16.77 -3.06 9.69
CA GLY A 163 -17.14 -4.48 9.67
C GLY A 163 -15.95 -5.43 9.51
N ALA A 164 -14.73 -4.92 9.33
CA ALA A 164 -13.55 -5.75 9.16
C ALA A 164 -13.14 -6.42 10.48
N PRO A 165 -12.79 -7.72 10.50
CA PRO A 165 -12.30 -8.37 11.70
C PRO A 165 -10.99 -7.74 12.19
N GLN A 166 -10.87 -7.49 13.50
CA GLN A 166 -9.68 -6.90 14.11
C GLN A 166 -8.37 -7.62 13.74
N ALA A 167 -8.41 -8.96 13.68
CA ALA A 167 -7.26 -9.77 13.29
C ALA A 167 -6.79 -9.46 11.86
N ILE A 168 -7.70 -9.12 10.95
CA ILE A 168 -7.35 -8.76 9.57
C ILE A 168 -6.65 -7.39 9.55
N ILE A 169 -7.22 -6.41 10.27
CA ILE A 169 -6.66 -5.05 10.40
C ILE A 169 -5.23 -5.11 10.96
N THR A 170 -5.04 -5.70 12.15
CA THR A 170 -3.72 -5.79 12.80
C THR A 170 -2.69 -6.42 11.89
N ARG A 171 -3.07 -7.53 11.25
CA ARG A 171 -2.16 -8.27 10.39
C ARG A 171 -1.73 -7.38 9.21
N PHE A 172 -2.64 -6.62 8.58
CA PHE A 172 -2.28 -5.75 7.45
C PHE A 172 -1.28 -4.67 7.86
N LEU A 173 -1.54 -4.01 8.99
CA LEU A 173 -0.66 -2.97 9.51
C LEU A 173 0.72 -3.50 9.89
N SER A 174 0.80 -4.73 10.42
CA SER A 174 2.09 -5.37 10.74
C SER A 174 2.97 -5.61 9.51
N ASP A 175 2.41 -6.07 8.39
CA ASP A 175 3.24 -6.34 7.19
C ASP A 175 3.72 -5.05 6.53
N VAL A 176 2.89 -4.00 6.55
CA VAL A 176 3.31 -2.65 6.15
C VAL A 176 4.45 -2.18 7.03
N ALA A 177 4.33 -2.35 8.34
CA ALA A 177 5.39 -1.98 9.27
C ALA A 177 6.68 -2.79 9.05
N TYR A 178 6.61 -4.11 8.82
CA TYR A 178 7.81 -4.91 8.54
C TYR A 178 8.53 -4.46 7.27
N TYR A 179 7.78 -4.20 6.20
CA TYR A 179 8.37 -3.67 4.97
C TYR A 179 9.00 -2.28 5.20
N LEU A 180 8.38 -1.44 6.03
CA LEU A 180 8.86 -0.08 6.26
C LEU A 180 10.03 -0.01 7.26
N GLU A 181 10.13 -0.89 8.24
CA GLU A 181 11.10 -0.75 9.33
C GLU A 181 12.31 -1.70 9.22
N ASP A 182 12.19 -2.79 8.45
CA ASP A 182 13.30 -3.72 8.22
C ASP A 182 13.91 -3.51 6.83
N ASP A 183 15.04 -2.80 6.76
CA ASP A 183 15.76 -2.53 5.51
C ASP A 183 16.09 -3.82 4.74
N ALA A 184 16.41 -4.92 5.42
CA ALA A 184 16.75 -6.18 4.76
C ALA A 184 15.52 -6.87 4.16
N MET A 185 14.33 -6.71 4.76
CA MET A 185 13.06 -7.13 4.15
C MET A 185 12.66 -6.20 3.01
N ARG A 186 12.81 -4.89 3.20
CA ARG A 186 12.51 -3.87 2.18
C ARG A 186 13.35 -4.08 0.93
N ASP A 187 14.66 -4.19 1.08
CA ASP A 187 15.60 -4.41 -0.03
C ASP A 187 15.31 -5.71 -0.77
N ALA A 188 14.98 -6.79 -0.05
CA ALA A 188 14.64 -8.06 -0.68
C ALA A 188 13.36 -8.01 -1.52
N VAL A 189 12.36 -7.24 -1.08
CA VAL A 189 11.14 -6.99 -1.86
C VAL A 189 11.46 -6.12 -3.08
N GLN A 190 12.27 -5.07 -2.89
CA GLN A 190 12.69 -4.16 -3.96
C GLN A 190 13.56 -4.83 -5.03
N GLU A 191 14.37 -5.82 -4.65
CA GLU A 191 15.15 -6.64 -5.58
C GLU A 191 14.25 -7.44 -6.54
N VAL A 192 13.17 -8.06 -6.02
CA VAL A 192 12.19 -8.79 -6.84
C VAL A 192 11.51 -7.86 -7.85
N VAL A 193 11.13 -6.65 -7.42
CA VAL A 193 10.49 -5.65 -8.30
C VAL A 193 11.47 -5.13 -9.35
N SER A 194 12.70 -4.79 -8.94
CA SER A 194 13.75 -4.31 -9.83
C SER A 194 14.12 -5.35 -10.89
N ALA A 195 14.18 -6.63 -10.52
CA ALA A 195 14.41 -7.73 -11.46
C ALA A 195 13.29 -7.85 -12.51
N ALA A 196 12.03 -7.67 -12.12
CA ALA A 196 10.92 -7.68 -13.08
C ALA A 196 10.96 -6.47 -14.03
N ILE A 197 11.35 -5.29 -13.56
CA ILE A 197 11.54 -4.10 -14.42
C ILE A 197 12.70 -4.32 -15.40
N ALA A 198 13.82 -4.88 -14.92
CA ALA A 198 14.95 -5.24 -15.77
C ALA A 198 14.57 -6.27 -16.84
N GLN A 199 13.75 -7.27 -16.47
CA GLN A 199 13.24 -8.26 -17.41
C GLN A 199 12.35 -7.61 -18.47
N ALA A 200 11.44 -6.71 -18.09
CA ALA A 200 10.61 -5.97 -19.05
C ALA A 200 11.47 -5.18 -20.06
N SER A 201 12.54 -4.53 -19.58
CA SER A 201 13.50 -3.86 -20.46
C SER A 201 14.22 -4.83 -21.39
N ALA A 202 14.64 -6.00 -20.89
CA ALA A 202 15.33 -7.03 -21.68
C ALA A 202 14.43 -7.65 -22.76
N ASP A 203 13.13 -7.73 -22.50
CA ASP A 203 12.11 -8.15 -23.45
C ASP A 203 11.77 -7.06 -24.49
N GLY A 204 12.43 -5.90 -24.41
CA GLY A 204 12.38 -4.83 -25.40
C GLY A 204 11.33 -3.76 -25.13
N HIS A 205 10.71 -3.75 -23.95
CA HIS A 205 9.77 -2.69 -23.57
C HIS A 205 10.51 -1.40 -23.25
N THR A 206 10.03 -0.29 -23.82
CA THR A 206 10.64 1.05 -23.65
C THR A 206 9.86 1.93 -22.69
N ASP A 207 8.66 1.50 -22.31
CA ASP A 207 7.71 2.23 -21.49
C ASP A 207 7.08 1.28 -20.44
N LEU A 208 6.72 1.81 -19.27
CA LEU A 208 6.20 1.05 -18.14
C LEU A 208 4.99 1.74 -17.52
N VAL A 209 3.91 1.00 -17.28
CA VAL A 209 2.81 1.40 -16.39
C VAL A 209 2.89 0.53 -15.15
N VAL A 210 2.87 1.14 -13.96
CA VAL A 210 3.01 0.44 -12.68
C VAL A 210 1.70 0.50 -11.92
N VAL A 211 1.18 -0.64 -11.50
CA VAL A 211 -0.01 -0.75 -10.65
C VAL A 211 0.37 -1.42 -9.33
N GLY A 212 0.34 -0.67 -8.23
CA GLY A 212 0.51 -1.16 -6.87
C GLY A 212 -0.84 -1.33 -6.16
N HIS A 213 -0.99 -2.41 -5.38
CA HIS A 213 -2.18 -2.61 -4.56
C HIS A 213 -1.82 -2.85 -3.10
N SER A 214 -2.52 -2.23 -2.14
CA SER A 214 -2.27 -2.41 -0.70
C SER A 214 -0.80 -2.09 -0.37
N LEU A 215 -0.09 -2.98 0.33
CA LEU A 215 1.37 -2.89 0.52
C LEU A 215 2.14 -2.69 -0.81
N GLY A 216 1.65 -3.24 -1.92
CA GLY A 216 2.24 -3.07 -3.24
C GLY A 216 2.27 -1.61 -3.70
N SER A 217 1.44 -0.73 -3.15
CA SER A 217 1.48 0.71 -3.39
C SER A 217 2.73 1.34 -2.77
N CYS A 218 3.06 1.04 -1.51
CA CYS A 218 4.29 1.47 -0.86
C CYS A 218 5.52 0.94 -1.61
N VAL A 219 5.49 -0.34 -2.00
CA VAL A 219 6.57 -0.97 -2.77
C VAL A 219 6.75 -0.29 -4.12
N ALA A 220 5.66 0.00 -4.84
CA ALA A 220 5.70 0.72 -6.11
C ALA A 220 6.27 2.13 -5.96
N TYR A 221 5.82 2.86 -4.95
CA TYR A 221 6.30 4.20 -4.65
C TYR A 221 7.81 4.19 -4.40
N ASP A 222 8.29 3.35 -3.48
CA ASP A 222 9.70 3.20 -3.15
C ASP A 222 10.55 2.79 -4.37
N ALA A 223 10.07 1.85 -5.18
CA ALA A 223 10.75 1.40 -6.39
C ALA A 223 10.97 2.55 -7.37
N LEU A 224 9.99 3.45 -7.50
CA LEU A 224 10.07 4.62 -8.39
C LEU A 224 10.98 5.73 -7.85
N GLN A 225 11.21 5.80 -6.54
CA GLN A 225 12.12 6.79 -5.95
C GLN A 225 13.59 6.45 -6.17
N ARG A 226 13.93 5.16 -6.23
CA ARG A 226 15.28 4.67 -6.52
C ARG A 226 15.44 4.16 -7.95
N TYR A 227 14.47 4.46 -8.82
CA TYR A 227 14.47 4.02 -10.19
C TYR A 227 15.69 4.58 -10.95
N THR A 228 16.45 3.70 -11.59
CA THR A 228 17.62 4.02 -12.43
C THR A 228 17.39 3.50 -13.86
N PRO A 229 18.11 3.97 -14.90
CA PRO A 229 17.58 4.02 -16.26
C PRO A 229 17.16 2.65 -16.82
N GLY A 230 15.91 2.60 -17.29
CA GLY A 230 15.26 1.48 -17.97
C GLY A 230 14.06 2.00 -18.77
N PRO A 231 12.92 1.29 -18.82
CA PRO A 231 11.71 1.74 -19.52
C PRO A 231 11.11 3.01 -18.87
N ARG A 232 10.72 4.00 -19.68
CA ARG A 232 10.10 5.24 -19.16
C ARG A 232 8.80 4.94 -18.43
N VAL A 233 8.70 5.38 -17.18
CA VAL A 233 7.49 5.16 -16.39
C VAL A 233 6.43 6.17 -16.82
N ARG A 234 5.29 5.67 -17.30
CA ARG A 234 4.21 6.45 -17.90
C ARG A 234 3.10 6.79 -16.95
N LEU A 235 2.83 5.92 -15.99
CA LEU A 235 1.77 6.11 -15.01
C LEU A 235 2.07 5.21 -13.80
N LEU A 236 1.94 5.78 -12.60
CA LEU A 236 1.76 5.04 -11.36
C LEU A 236 0.26 4.96 -11.08
N VAL A 237 -0.24 3.76 -10.82
CA VAL A 237 -1.57 3.52 -10.28
C VAL A 237 -1.43 2.85 -8.92
N THR A 238 -2.06 3.40 -7.90
CA THR A 238 -2.17 2.75 -6.59
C THR A 238 -3.63 2.41 -6.33
N ALA A 239 -3.90 1.29 -5.69
CA ALA A 239 -5.26 0.86 -5.35
C ALA A 239 -5.30 0.34 -3.91
N GLY A 240 -6.29 0.79 -3.12
CA GLY A 240 -6.38 0.41 -1.71
C GLY A 240 -5.12 0.78 -0.92
N SER A 241 -4.56 1.97 -1.17
CA SER A 241 -3.23 2.34 -0.68
C SER A 241 -3.23 2.85 0.78
N PRO A 242 -2.30 2.37 1.64
CA PRO A 242 -2.06 2.95 2.96
C PRO A 242 -1.07 4.15 2.92
N ASP A 243 -0.70 4.67 1.75
CA ASP A 243 0.31 5.75 1.64
C ASP A 243 -0.12 7.07 2.30
N GLY A 244 -1.42 7.27 2.51
CA GLY A 244 -1.96 8.48 3.14
C GLY A 244 -1.67 8.58 4.64
N TYR A 245 -1.40 7.46 5.31
CA TYR A 245 -1.10 7.46 6.74
C TYR A 245 0.21 8.20 7.01
N ALA A 246 0.22 9.10 7.99
CA ALA A 246 1.38 9.94 8.28
C ALA A 246 2.63 9.11 8.63
N VAL A 247 2.46 8.00 9.34
CA VAL A 247 3.57 7.08 9.65
C VAL A 247 4.06 6.27 8.44
N VAL A 248 3.19 5.90 7.49
CA VAL A 248 3.65 5.30 6.22
C VAL A 248 4.44 6.33 5.44
N LYS A 249 3.86 7.52 5.22
CA LYS A 249 4.45 8.58 4.41
C LYS A 249 5.86 8.99 4.91
N ARG A 250 6.05 9.07 6.23
CA ARG A 250 7.37 9.35 6.85
C ARG A 250 8.43 8.30 6.57
N ASN A 251 8.00 7.05 6.42
CA ASN A 251 8.87 5.90 6.20
C ASN A 251 9.06 5.54 4.71
N LEU A 252 8.26 6.08 3.80
CA LEU A 252 8.50 5.95 2.35
C LEU A 252 9.82 6.62 1.96
N TRP A 253 10.49 6.10 0.93
CA TRP A 253 11.72 6.69 0.39
C TRP A 253 11.47 8.03 -0.35
N GLY A 254 12.54 8.78 -0.61
CA GLY A 254 12.52 9.98 -1.44
C GLY A 254 12.29 11.31 -0.70
N GLY A 255 12.62 11.34 0.59
CA GLY A 255 12.78 12.57 1.39
C GLY A 255 13.81 12.36 2.51
N ALA A 256 13.99 13.36 3.38
CA ALA A 256 14.79 13.18 4.58
C ALA A 256 14.13 12.15 5.51
N GLU A 257 14.95 11.33 6.17
CA GLU A 257 14.49 10.34 7.15
C GLU A 257 13.65 11.02 8.25
N GLY A 258 12.45 10.51 8.51
CA GLY A 258 11.52 11.05 9.50
C GLY A 258 10.62 12.21 9.03
N ASP A 259 10.88 12.81 7.86
CA ASP A 259 10.02 13.84 7.27
C ASP A 259 8.83 13.20 6.54
N ALA A 260 7.64 13.75 6.69
CA ALA A 260 6.42 13.32 5.99
C ALA A 260 6.23 14.02 4.63
N ASP A 261 7.10 14.96 4.24
CA ASP A 261 7.02 15.61 2.94
C ASP A 261 7.42 14.61 1.84
N ARG A 262 6.41 14.14 1.10
CA ARG A 262 6.55 13.19 -0.01
C ARG A 262 5.69 13.68 -1.16
N GLY A 263 6.31 13.78 -2.33
CA GLY A 263 5.68 14.19 -3.58
C GLY A 263 5.43 13.02 -4.52
N ILE A 264 4.96 13.32 -5.74
CA ILE A 264 4.94 12.35 -6.85
C ILE A 264 6.39 11.95 -7.20
N PRO A 265 6.71 10.66 -7.42
CA PRO A 265 8.05 10.24 -7.85
C PRO A 265 8.50 10.98 -9.13
N GLY A 266 9.69 11.58 -9.09
CA GLY A 266 10.14 12.55 -10.11
C GLY A 266 10.41 11.99 -11.51
N GLY A 267 10.54 10.66 -11.66
CA GLY A 267 10.87 9.97 -12.91
C GLY A 267 9.67 9.54 -13.77
N ILE A 268 8.45 9.91 -13.40
CA ILE A 268 7.25 9.55 -14.18
C ILE A 268 7.04 10.56 -15.32
N GLU A 269 7.09 10.07 -16.54
CA GLU A 269 6.90 10.80 -17.80
C GLU A 269 5.57 10.41 -18.47
N PRO A 270 4.47 11.13 -18.21
CA PRO A 270 3.15 10.72 -18.66
C PRO A 270 3.00 10.77 -20.18
N VAL A 271 2.19 9.85 -20.73
CA VAL A 271 1.87 9.85 -22.17
C VAL A 271 0.71 10.81 -22.42
N GLY A 272 1.04 12.07 -22.71
CA GLY A 272 0.06 13.12 -22.88
C GLY A 272 -0.56 13.58 -21.55
N GLY A 273 -1.06 14.82 -21.54
CA GLY A 273 -1.57 15.45 -20.31
C GLY A 273 -0.51 15.57 -19.21
N THR A 274 -0.98 15.62 -17.97
CA THR A 274 -0.16 15.86 -16.76
C THR A 274 -0.21 14.69 -15.77
N LEU A 275 -1.16 13.76 -15.91
CA LEU A 275 -1.43 12.70 -14.94
C LEU A 275 -0.26 11.70 -14.82
N ARG A 276 0.44 11.75 -13.70
CA ARG A 276 1.55 10.86 -13.34
C ARG A 276 1.15 9.78 -12.36
N TRP A 277 0.17 10.06 -11.49
CA TRP A 277 -0.29 9.14 -10.46
C TRP A 277 -1.81 9.13 -10.35
N LEU A 278 -2.43 7.97 -10.56
CA LEU A 278 -3.83 7.73 -10.21
C LEU A 278 -3.92 6.89 -8.93
N ASN A 279 -4.65 7.36 -7.92
CA ASN A 279 -4.92 6.58 -6.71
C ASN A 279 -6.40 6.17 -6.65
N ALA A 280 -6.68 4.87 -6.73
CA ALA A 280 -8.01 4.31 -6.57
C ALA A 280 -8.28 3.93 -5.11
N TYR A 281 -9.42 4.33 -4.57
CA TYR A 281 -9.82 4.03 -3.18
C TYR A 281 -11.32 3.71 -3.08
N ASP A 282 -11.68 2.83 -2.14
CA ASP A 282 -13.05 2.63 -1.67
C ASP A 282 -13.14 3.20 -0.25
N GLU A 283 -14.20 3.95 0.04
CA GLU A 283 -14.41 4.56 1.36
C GLU A 283 -14.56 3.53 2.50
N HIS A 284 -14.87 2.28 2.17
CA HIS A 284 -14.99 1.17 3.13
C HIS A 284 -13.70 0.34 3.23
N ASP A 285 -12.66 0.67 2.45
CA ASP A 285 -11.36 0.00 2.51
C ASP A 285 -10.58 0.45 3.74
N VAL A 286 -10.46 -0.46 4.71
CA VAL A 286 -9.78 -0.20 5.99
C VAL A 286 -8.28 0.07 5.83
N VAL A 287 -7.68 -0.38 4.74
CA VAL A 287 -6.27 -0.16 4.44
C VAL A 287 -6.08 1.22 3.79
N ALA A 288 -7.10 1.74 3.10
CA ALA A 288 -7.06 3.03 2.41
C ALA A 288 -7.86 4.12 3.12
N LEU A 289 -8.06 4.05 4.44
CA LEU A 289 -8.89 5.01 5.18
C LEU A 289 -8.43 6.47 5.06
N VAL A 290 -7.12 6.70 4.89
CA VAL A 290 -6.57 8.04 4.70
C VAL A 290 -6.55 8.38 3.21
N HIS A 291 -7.70 8.74 2.69
CA HIS A 291 -7.94 9.19 1.32
C HIS A 291 -8.70 10.52 1.34
N PRO A 292 -8.69 11.32 0.25
CA PRO A 292 -7.88 11.19 -0.97
C PRO A 292 -6.37 11.45 -0.72
N LEU A 293 -5.50 10.93 -1.60
CA LEU A 293 -4.05 11.11 -1.50
C LEU A 293 -3.53 12.39 -2.17
N THR A 294 -4.23 12.94 -3.17
CA THR A 294 -3.81 14.15 -3.90
C THR A 294 -3.49 15.34 -2.96
N PRO A 295 -4.30 15.67 -1.93
CA PRO A 295 -3.97 16.75 -1.00
C PRO A 295 -2.68 16.51 -0.20
N LEU A 296 -2.27 15.24 -0.05
CA LEU A 296 -1.11 14.85 0.75
C LEU A 296 0.18 14.80 -0.08
N PHE A 297 0.11 14.36 -1.34
CA PHE A 297 1.28 14.12 -2.19
C PHE A 297 1.45 15.13 -3.32
N ALA A 298 0.39 15.84 -3.70
CA ALA A 298 0.41 16.74 -4.86
C ALA A 298 -0.57 17.91 -4.68
N PRO A 299 -0.50 18.67 -3.56
CA PRO A 299 -1.48 19.72 -3.27
C PRO A 299 -1.51 20.78 -4.39
N GLY A 300 -2.68 20.98 -5.00
CA GLY A 300 -2.89 21.94 -6.08
C GLY A 300 -2.33 21.53 -7.46
N SER A 301 -1.88 20.29 -7.61
CA SER A 301 -1.37 19.74 -8.87
C SER A 301 -2.41 18.83 -9.53
N ASP A 302 -2.48 18.89 -10.87
CA ASP A 302 -3.27 17.96 -11.70
C ASP A 302 -2.47 16.70 -12.10
N ALA A 303 -1.20 16.61 -11.67
CA ALA A 303 -0.36 15.44 -11.94
C ALA A 303 -0.73 14.21 -11.10
N MET A 304 -1.64 14.36 -10.15
CA MET A 304 -2.22 13.26 -9.39
C MET A 304 -3.74 13.34 -9.41
N ARG A 305 -4.41 12.20 -9.47
CA ARG A 305 -5.87 12.08 -9.42
C ARG A 305 -6.29 10.98 -8.46
N ASP A 306 -7.26 11.24 -7.60
CA ASP A 306 -7.93 10.20 -6.82
C ASP A 306 -9.20 9.74 -7.54
N GLU A 307 -9.37 8.42 -7.65
CA GLU A 307 -10.51 7.76 -8.25
C GLU A 307 -11.27 7.00 -7.15
N ARG A 308 -12.55 7.35 -6.96
CA ARG A 308 -13.38 6.64 -5.98
C ARG A 308 -14.01 5.43 -6.65
N ALA A 309 -13.52 4.25 -6.33
CA ALA A 309 -14.08 2.98 -6.78
C ALA A 309 -15.21 2.50 -5.86
N GLN A 310 -15.98 1.53 -6.35
CA GLN A 310 -16.92 0.75 -5.56
C GLN A 310 -16.55 -0.72 -5.67
N ASN A 311 -16.18 -1.33 -4.55
CA ASN A 311 -15.68 -2.68 -4.48
C ASN A 311 -16.69 -3.61 -3.79
N PRO A 312 -17.67 -4.14 -4.54
CA PRO A 312 -18.81 -4.87 -3.97
C PRO A 312 -18.46 -6.25 -3.41
N SER A 313 -17.38 -6.89 -3.86
CA SER A 313 -16.99 -8.23 -3.37
C SER A 313 -16.24 -8.16 -2.04
N ASP A 314 -15.30 -7.23 -1.94
CA ASP A 314 -14.48 -6.93 -0.78
C ASP A 314 -13.94 -5.50 -1.00
N PRO A 315 -14.14 -4.55 -0.06
CA PRO A 315 -13.63 -3.18 -0.18
C PRO A 315 -12.14 -3.09 -0.55
N HIS A 316 -11.35 -4.11 -0.21
CA HIS A 316 -9.92 -4.19 -0.50
C HIS A 316 -9.58 -5.11 -1.69
N SER A 317 -10.53 -5.33 -2.62
CA SER A 317 -10.37 -6.19 -3.79
C SER A 317 -9.72 -5.47 -4.95
N ILE A 318 -8.49 -5.86 -5.30
CA ILE A 318 -7.83 -5.39 -6.52
C ILE A 318 -8.60 -5.73 -7.81
N GLN A 319 -9.37 -6.83 -7.82
CA GLN A 319 -10.15 -7.19 -8.99
C GLN A 319 -11.29 -6.20 -9.22
N ASP A 320 -11.91 -5.73 -8.14
CA ASP A 320 -12.98 -4.74 -8.22
C ASP A 320 -12.40 -3.36 -8.55
N TYR A 321 -11.29 -2.97 -7.92
CA TYR A 321 -10.57 -1.73 -8.28
C TYR A 321 -10.22 -1.66 -9.78
N LEU A 322 -9.69 -2.75 -10.35
CA LEU A 322 -9.38 -2.80 -11.79
C LEU A 322 -10.60 -3.01 -12.68
N SER A 323 -11.75 -3.41 -12.11
CA SER A 323 -13.02 -3.50 -12.82
C SER A 323 -13.70 -2.14 -12.98
N ASP A 324 -13.27 -1.14 -12.21
CA ASP A 324 -13.73 0.23 -12.35
C ASP A 324 -13.32 0.78 -13.73
N PRO A 325 -14.26 1.29 -14.53
CA PRO A 325 -13.96 1.75 -15.89
C PRO A 325 -13.01 2.95 -15.93
N ASP A 326 -13.03 3.83 -14.94
CA ASP A 326 -12.18 5.03 -14.92
C ASP A 326 -10.74 4.69 -14.53
N VAL A 327 -10.56 3.72 -13.61
CA VAL A 327 -9.25 3.14 -13.30
C VAL A 327 -8.70 2.36 -14.49
N ALA A 328 -9.51 1.47 -15.08
CA ALA A 328 -9.10 0.65 -16.21
C ALA A 328 -8.76 1.49 -17.44
N ALA A 329 -9.57 2.52 -17.75
CA ALA A 329 -9.31 3.43 -18.86
C ALA A 329 -7.93 4.10 -18.71
N ALA A 330 -7.61 4.63 -17.52
CA ALA A 330 -6.32 5.29 -17.29
C ALA A 330 -5.13 4.32 -17.49
N VAL A 331 -5.22 3.10 -16.97
CA VAL A 331 -4.18 2.07 -17.15
C VAL A 331 -4.02 1.73 -18.64
N LEU A 332 -5.13 1.47 -19.34
CA LEU A 332 -5.11 0.98 -20.73
C LEU A 332 -4.74 2.07 -21.73
N ASP A 333 -5.15 3.31 -21.48
CA ASP A 333 -4.75 4.46 -22.30
C ASP A 333 -3.25 4.71 -22.16
N ALA A 334 -2.68 4.60 -20.95
CA ALA A 334 -1.23 4.69 -20.76
C ALA A 334 -0.46 3.53 -21.41
N VAL A 335 -1.02 2.31 -21.41
CA VAL A 335 -0.44 1.15 -22.09
C VAL A 335 -0.51 1.30 -23.62
N GLY A 336 -1.65 1.75 -24.15
CA GLY A 336 -1.93 1.85 -25.59
C GLY A 336 -1.30 3.08 -26.26
N ALA A 337 -1.32 4.26 -25.62
CA ALA A 337 -0.84 5.50 -26.22
C ALA A 337 0.67 5.49 -26.51
N ALA A 338 1.46 4.72 -25.76
CA ALA A 338 2.89 4.55 -26.04
C ALA A 338 3.18 3.60 -27.23
N GLN A 339 2.17 2.92 -27.78
CA GLN A 339 2.28 2.15 -29.02
C GLN A 339 2.09 3.01 -30.29
N GLU A 340 1.47 4.19 -30.17
CA GLU A 340 1.08 5.05 -31.30
C GLU A 340 2.06 6.19 -31.62
N VAL A 341 3.12 6.40 -30.84
CA VAL A 341 4.12 7.45 -31.10
C VAL A 341 5.20 6.91 -32.07
N PRO A 342 5.26 7.41 -33.33
CA PRO A 342 6.23 6.95 -34.33
C PRO A 342 7.66 7.40 -34.05
#